data_AF-A0A0G0XVV3-F1
#
_entry.id   AF-A0A0G0XVV3-F1
#
_cell.length_a   1.000
_cell.length_b   1.000
_cell.length_c   1.000
_cell.angle_alpha   90.00
_cell.angle_beta   90.00
_cell.angle_gamma   90.00
#
_symmetry.space_group_name_H-M   'P 1'
#
loop_
_entity.id
_entity.type
_entity.pdbx_description
1 polymer ?
#
loop_
_entity_poly.entity_id
_entity_poly.type
_entity_poly.pdbx_seq_one_letter_code
_entity_poly.pdbx_strand_id
1 'polypeptide(L)'
;MGKNRSGFIPIYTLRNILERVRSFSFGLNWLEAEKNYCYHLIIMQIIISTKNITLDEALDVFVREKIGGLDHLIGNDKFEAKVEIGKPSLHHRSGEVFYAEVNLRIGGNLLRATCSHEDLRNAIVDVKEELQLQIKKFKEKRTDAARQPLEI
;
A
#
# COMPACT_ATOMS: atom_id res chain seq x y z
N MET A 1 42.22 13.29 13.19
CA MET A 1 41.30 13.96 14.15
C MET A 1 40.64 15.13 13.43
N GLY A 2 39.42 14.96 12.93
CA GLY A 2 38.68 16.02 12.22
C GLY A 2 37.21 15.63 12.13
N LYS A 3 36.36 16.32 12.88
CA LYS A 3 34.98 15.94 13.19
C LYS A 3 34.07 16.06 11.95
N ASN A 4 33.58 14.94 11.42
CA ASN A 4 32.39 14.93 10.57
C ASN A 4 31.16 15.22 11.44
N ARG A 5 30.66 16.46 11.37
CA ARG A 5 29.29 16.80 11.79
C ARG A 5 28.45 16.99 10.54
N SER A 6 27.84 15.90 10.07
CA SER A 6 26.76 15.96 9.09
C SER A 6 25.61 16.75 9.72
N GLY A 7 25.42 17.98 9.25
CA GLY A 7 24.35 18.87 9.67
C GLY A 7 22.99 18.24 9.40
N PHE A 8 22.27 17.95 10.47
CA PHE A 8 20.86 17.60 10.44
C PHE A 8 20.09 18.88 10.08
N ILE A 9 19.55 18.95 8.87
CA ILE A 9 18.73 20.08 8.44
C ILE A 9 17.31 19.84 9.00
N PRO A 10 16.79 20.71 9.87
CA PRO A 10 15.47 20.51 10.46
C PRO A 10 14.37 20.61 9.40
N ILE A 11 13.42 19.68 9.50
CA ILE A 11 12.32 19.38 8.55
C ILE A 11 11.44 20.63 8.27
N TYR A 12 11.44 21.61 9.17
CA TYR A 12 10.70 22.86 9.02
C TYR A 12 11.23 23.79 7.91
N THR A 13 12.47 23.58 7.44
CA THR A 13 13.07 24.46 6.42
C THR A 13 12.59 24.13 5.00
N LEU A 14 12.19 22.88 4.74
CA LEU A 14 11.69 22.44 3.43
C LEU A 14 10.28 22.96 3.13
N ARG A 15 9.48 23.20 4.19
CA ARG A 15 8.12 23.74 4.05
C ARG A 15 8.11 25.15 3.46
N ASN A 16 9.15 25.96 3.74
CA ASN A 16 9.25 27.34 3.27
C ASN A 16 9.80 27.50 1.84
N ILE A 17 10.47 26.49 1.30
CA ILE A 17 10.93 26.52 -0.10
C ILE A 17 9.76 26.15 -1.03
N LEU A 18 8.92 25.19 -0.62
CA LEU A 18 7.75 24.76 -1.38
C LEU A 18 6.70 25.89 -1.52
N GLU A 19 6.47 26.66 -0.46
CA GLU A 19 5.53 27.80 -0.49
C GLU A 19 6.02 28.97 -1.36
N ARG A 20 7.31 29.04 -1.68
CA ARG A 20 7.91 30.16 -2.44
C ARG A 20 7.91 29.96 -3.95
N VAL A 21 7.69 28.72 -4.40
CA VAL A 21 7.52 28.37 -5.84
C VAL A 21 6.06 28.58 -6.28
N ARG A 22 5.11 28.69 -5.35
CA ARG A 22 3.66 28.90 -5.61
C ARG A 22 3.29 30.20 -6.35
N SER A 23 4.18 31.19 -6.41
CA SER A 23 3.85 32.48 -7.04
C SER A 23 4.22 32.58 -8.53
N PHE A 24 4.76 31.52 -9.13
CA PHE A 24 5.31 31.63 -10.49
C PHE A 24 5.04 30.39 -11.35
N SER A 25 3.78 30.11 -11.69
CA SER A 25 3.38 29.65 -13.04
C SER A 25 1.87 29.45 -13.12
N PHE A 26 1.26 30.25 -13.99
CA PHE A 26 -0.08 30.10 -14.54
C PHE A 26 -0.10 28.88 -15.49
N GLY A 27 -1.12 28.02 -15.38
CA GLY A 27 -1.53 27.12 -16.45
C GLY A 27 -1.34 25.62 -16.18
N LEU A 28 -2.44 24.89 -16.36
CA LEU A 28 -2.59 23.42 -16.38
C LEU A 28 -2.34 22.67 -15.07
N ASN A 29 -3.44 22.43 -14.35
CA ASN A 29 -3.69 21.34 -13.41
C ASN A 29 -2.52 20.89 -12.50
N TRP A 30 -1.91 21.85 -11.81
CA TRP A 30 -0.80 21.64 -10.88
C TRP A 30 -1.16 20.85 -9.61
N LEU A 31 -2.44 20.82 -9.22
CA LEU A 31 -2.92 20.05 -8.06
C LEU A 31 -2.90 18.53 -8.29
N GLU A 32 -3.01 18.07 -9.54
CA GLU A 32 -2.98 16.64 -9.88
C GLU A 32 -1.54 16.09 -9.85
N ALA A 33 -0.56 16.90 -10.27
CA ALA A 33 0.85 16.54 -10.28
C ALA A 33 1.47 16.51 -8.87
N GLU A 34 1.07 17.43 -7.97
CA GLU A 34 1.55 17.45 -6.58
C GLU A 34 0.99 16.29 -5.74
N LYS A 35 -0.23 15.84 -6.03
CA LYS A 35 -0.79 14.63 -5.42
C LYS A 35 0.01 13.39 -5.81
N ASN A 36 0.27 13.21 -7.11
CA ASN A 36 1.01 12.06 -7.62
C ASN A 36 2.45 11.94 -7.09
N TYR A 37 3.14 13.06 -6.81
CA TYR A 37 4.47 13.04 -6.20
C TYR A 37 4.48 12.82 -4.69
N CYS A 38 3.42 13.25 -3.96
CA CYS A 38 3.35 13.04 -2.51
C CYS A 38 2.98 11.59 -2.11
N TYR A 39 2.21 10.87 -2.94
CA TYR A 39 1.91 9.44 -2.68
C TYR A 39 3.14 8.53 -2.85
N HIS A 40 4.20 9.01 -3.49
CA HIS A 40 5.43 8.24 -3.69
C HIS A 40 6.30 8.14 -2.43
N LEU A 41 6.04 8.94 -1.37
CA LEU A 41 6.88 9.00 -0.18
C LEU A 41 6.36 8.20 1.04
N ILE A 42 5.34 7.35 0.87
CA ILE A 42 4.72 6.61 1.97
C ILE A 42 5.15 5.13 1.94
N ILE A 43 6.25 4.84 2.66
CA ILE A 43 6.61 3.68 3.52
C ILE A 43 6.06 2.26 3.30
N MET A 44 5.45 1.90 2.15
CA MET A 44 5.07 0.52 1.85
C MET A 44 5.55 0.08 0.46
N GLN A 45 6.34 -0.99 0.40
CA GLN A 45 6.77 -1.56 -0.88
C GLN A 45 5.67 -2.47 -1.44
N ILE A 46 5.06 -2.05 -2.56
CA ILE A 46 4.03 -2.80 -3.28
C ILE A 46 4.63 -3.37 -4.56
N ILE A 47 4.68 -4.70 -4.65
CA ILE A 47 5.14 -5.46 -5.81
C ILE A 47 3.92 -6.07 -6.47
N ILE A 48 3.62 -5.67 -7.70
CA ILE A 48 2.44 -6.12 -8.46
C ILE A 48 2.88 -7.13 -9.51
N SER A 49 2.16 -8.23 -9.64
CA SER A 49 2.34 -9.26 -10.65
C SER A 49 0.97 -9.62 -11.25
N THR A 50 0.94 -9.96 -12.54
CA THR A 50 -0.30 -10.31 -13.22
C THR A 50 -0.26 -11.72 -13.80
N LYS A 51 -1.43 -12.36 -13.89
CA LYS A 51 -1.60 -13.68 -14.52
C LYS A 51 -2.70 -13.64 -15.57
N ASN A 52 -2.35 -13.98 -16.81
CA ASN A 52 -3.29 -14.03 -17.94
C ASN A 52 -4.05 -12.72 -18.21
N ILE A 53 -3.55 -11.59 -17.70
CA ILE A 53 -4.08 -10.24 -17.94
C ILE A 53 -2.91 -9.26 -18.10
N THR A 54 -3.16 -8.16 -18.80
CA THR A 54 -2.20 -7.06 -18.96
C THR A 54 -2.37 -6.07 -17.82
N LEU A 55 -1.25 -5.61 -17.26
CA LEU A 55 -1.24 -4.47 -16.33
C LEU A 55 -1.20 -3.17 -17.13
N ASP A 56 -2.28 -2.40 -17.09
CA ASP A 56 -2.30 -1.02 -17.60
C ASP A 56 -2.04 0.00 -16.48
N GLU A 57 -1.78 1.25 -16.86
CA GLU A 57 -1.45 2.32 -15.92
C GLU A 57 -2.60 2.62 -14.94
N ALA A 58 -3.85 2.62 -15.41
CA ALA A 58 -5.00 2.89 -14.55
C ALA A 58 -5.20 1.77 -13.52
N LEU A 59 -4.92 0.53 -13.89
CA LEU A 59 -4.98 -0.63 -13.00
C LEU A 59 -3.84 -0.62 -11.99
N ASP A 60 -2.61 -0.27 -12.38
CA ASP A 60 -1.48 -0.10 -11.46
C ASP A 60 -1.79 0.98 -10.41
N VAL A 61 -2.25 2.16 -10.83
CA VAL A 61 -2.67 3.24 -9.94
C VAL A 61 -3.78 2.77 -9.00
N PHE A 62 -4.80 2.08 -9.52
CA PHE A 62 -5.91 1.57 -8.71
C PHE A 62 -5.45 0.57 -7.64
N VAL A 63 -4.60 -0.40 -8.00
CA VAL A 63 -4.05 -1.38 -7.05
C VAL A 63 -3.23 -0.67 -5.97
N ARG A 64 -2.37 0.27 -6.36
CA ARG A 64 -1.55 1.03 -5.42
C ARG A 64 -2.39 1.89 -4.49
N GLU A 65 -3.45 2.52 -4.98
CA GLU A 65 -4.38 3.30 -4.17
C GLU A 65 -5.09 2.42 -3.13
N LYS A 66 -5.63 1.25 -3.54
CA LYS A 66 -6.38 0.38 -2.63
C LYS A 66 -5.50 -0.30 -1.60
N ILE A 67 -4.38 -0.89 -2.03
CA ILE A 67 -3.46 -1.57 -1.14
C ILE A 67 -2.69 -0.55 -0.29
N GLY A 68 -2.21 0.54 -0.88
CA GLY A 68 -1.59 1.68 -0.18
C GLY A 68 -2.48 2.27 0.90
N GLY A 69 -3.79 2.26 0.68
CA GLY A 69 -4.78 2.66 1.67
C GLY A 69 -4.75 1.85 2.97
N LEU A 70 -4.06 0.71 3.06
CA LEU A 70 -3.91 -0.07 4.31
C LEU A 70 -2.87 0.55 5.27
N ASP A 71 -2.04 1.48 4.81
CA ASP A 71 -0.92 2.05 5.58
C ASP A 71 -1.36 2.67 6.92
N HIS A 72 -2.52 3.33 6.96
CA HIS A 72 -3.07 3.89 8.20
C HIS A 72 -3.37 2.84 9.29
N LEU A 73 -3.65 1.59 8.90
CA LEU A 73 -3.90 0.48 9.82
C LEU A 73 -2.62 -0.20 10.28
N ILE A 74 -1.46 0.27 9.83
CA ILE A 74 -0.24 -0.52 9.78
C ILE A 74 0.84 0.10 10.68
N GLY A 75 0.85 1.43 10.84
CA GLY A 75 1.73 2.13 11.78
C GLY A 75 3.19 2.17 11.30
N ASN A 76 4.16 2.10 12.23
CA ASN A 76 5.59 2.27 11.91
C ASN A 76 6.34 0.95 11.58
N ASP A 77 5.65 -0.18 11.48
CA ASP A 77 6.30 -1.45 11.12
C ASP A 77 6.81 -1.38 9.65
N LYS A 78 7.77 -2.24 9.26
CA LYS A 78 8.18 -2.36 7.84
C LYS A 78 7.22 -3.27 7.09
N PHE A 79 6.82 -2.86 5.88
CA PHE A 79 5.83 -3.57 5.09
C PHE A 79 6.27 -3.86 3.65
N GLU A 80 5.94 -5.07 3.23
CA GLU A 80 6.03 -5.53 1.85
C GLU A 80 4.70 -6.20 1.49
N ALA A 81 4.07 -5.73 0.42
CA ALA A 81 2.86 -6.30 -0.15
C ALA A 81 3.17 -6.87 -1.53
N LYS A 82 3.01 -8.19 -1.69
CA LYS A 82 3.06 -8.85 -2.99
C LYS A 82 1.64 -9.09 -3.46
N VAL A 83 1.28 -8.44 -4.55
CA VAL A 83 -0.05 -8.48 -5.15
C VAL A 83 0.02 -9.28 -6.43
N GLU A 84 -0.80 -10.33 -6.54
CA GLU A 84 -1.02 -11.06 -7.77
C GLU A 84 -2.48 -10.89 -8.21
N ILE A 85 -2.71 -10.48 -9.45
CA ILE A 85 -4.04 -10.31 -10.01
C ILE A 85 -4.17 -11.01 -11.36
N GLY A 86 -5.33 -11.60 -11.65
CA GLY A 86 -5.44 -12.31 -12.92
C GLY A 86 -6.68 -13.16 -13.12
N LYS A 87 -6.59 -14.02 -14.14
CA LYS A 87 -7.55 -15.09 -14.40
C LYS A 87 -6.90 -16.45 -14.14
N PRO A 88 -7.56 -17.39 -13.44
CA PRO A 88 -6.99 -18.69 -13.15
C PRO A 88 -6.78 -19.53 -14.41
N SER A 89 -7.68 -19.41 -15.41
CA SER A 89 -7.48 -19.95 -16.75
C SER A 89 -8.12 -19.08 -17.83
N LEU A 90 -7.69 -19.25 -19.09
CA LEU A 90 -8.17 -18.49 -20.26
C LEU A 90 -9.46 -19.06 -20.88
N HIS A 91 -9.87 -20.28 -20.51
CA HIS A 91 -10.89 -21.07 -21.24
C HIS A 91 -12.07 -21.53 -20.35
N HIS A 92 -12.43 -20.78 -19.30
CA HIS A 92 -13.65 -21.11 -18.54
C HIS A 92 -14.90 -20.80 -19.36
N ARG A 93 -15.71 -21.84 -19.62
CA ARG A 93 -17.00 -21.74 -20.33
C ARG A 93 -18.18 -21.32 -19.44
N SER A 94 -17.96 -21.13 -18.14
CA SER A 94 -18.98 -20.72 -17.16
C SER A 94 -18.38 -19.71 -16.19
N GLY A 95 -18.61 -18.42 -16.44
CA GLY A 95 -18.15 -17.30 -15.61
C GLY A 95 -16.64 -17.03 -15.73
N GLU A 96 -16.26 -15.91 -16.35
CA GLU A 96 -14.90 -15.42 -16.19
C GLU A 96 -14.76 -14.89 -14.77
N VAL A 97 -14.03 -15.60 -13.92
CA VAL A 97 -13.78 -15.16 -12.54
C VAL A 97 -12.34 -14.66 -12.46
N PHE A 98 -12.19 -13.37 -12.22
CA PHE A 98 -10.92 -12.76 -11.85
C PHE A 98 -10.59 -13.12 -10.41
N TYR A 99 -9.31 -13.11 -10.07
CA TYR A 99 -8.86 -13.20 -8.70
C TYR A 99 -7.84 -12.12 -8.39
N ALA A 100 -7.79 -11.77 -7.12
CA ALA A 100 -6.72 -11.02 -6.51
C ALA A 100 -6.19 -11.83 -5.32
N GLU A 101 -4.87 -11.87 -5.18
CA GLU A 101 -4.18 -12.44 -4.03
C GLU A 101 -3.17 -11.42 -3.52
N VAL A 102 -3.15 -11.20 -2.21
CA VAL A 102 -2.16 -10.35 -1.57
C VAL A 102 -1.51 -11.08 -0.41
N ASN A 103 -0.18 -11.11 -0.46
CA ASN A 103 0.70 -11.58 0.60
C ASN A 103 1.34 -10.35 1.26
N LEU A 104 0.88 -10.02 2.47
CA LEU A 104 1.31 -8.86 3.24
C LEU A 104 2.25 -9.28 4.37
N ARG A 105 3.49 -8.79 4.34
CA ARG A 105 4.47 -9.03 5.40
C ARG A 105 4.49 -7.87 6.38
N ILE A 106 4.18 -8.14 7.65
CA ILE A 106 4.13 -7.17 8.75
C ILE A 106 4.90 -7.67 9.97
N GLY A 107 5.95 -6.95 10.38
CA GLY A 107 6.65 -7.24 11.64
C GLY A 107 7.10 -8.71 11.77
N GLY A 108 7.57 -9.31 10.68
CA GLY A 108 7.97 -10.72 10.62
C GLY A 108 6.84 -11.74 10.40
N ASN A 109 5.58 -11.32 10.46
CA ASN A 109 4.40 -12.15 10.20
C ASN A 109 3.94 -12.01 8.74
N LEU A 110 3.25 -13.03 8.24
CA LEU A 110 2.67 -13.05 6.90
C LEU A 110 1.14 -13.16 7.00
N LEU A 111 0.44 -12.20 6.42
CA LEU A 111 -1.01 -12.22 6.22
C LEU A 111 -1.28 -12.50 4.74
N ARG A 112 -2.24 -13.38 4.46
CA ARG A 112 -2.61 -13.76 3.09
C ARG A 112 -4.11 -13.64 2.92
N ALA A 113 -4.52 -12.96 1.86
CA ALA A 113 -5.90 -12.85 1.45
C ALA A 113 -6.00 -13.15 -0.06
N THR A 114 -7.01 -13.92 -0.44
CA THR A 114 -7.32 -14.27 -1.82
C THR A 114 -8.81 -14.15 -2.02
N CYS A 115 -9.25 -13.34 -2.98
CA CYS A 115 -10.65 -13.17 -3.33
C CYS A 115 -10.83 -13.31 -4.84
N SER A 116 -12.02 -13.75 -5.23
CA SER A 116 -12.40 -14.03 -6.60
C SER A 116 -13.72 -13.33 -6.92
N HIS A 117 -13.82 -12.67 -8.07
CA HIS A 117 -15.00 -11.93 -8.49
C HIS A 117 -15.11 -11.91 -10.01
N GLU A 118 -16.32 -11.72 -10.54
CA GLU A 118 -16.57 -11.52 -11.99
C GLU A 118 -15.95 -10.22 -12.54
N ASP A 119 -15.52 -9.31 -11.66
CA ASP A 119 -14.91 -8.03 -12.00
C ASP A 119 -13.59 -7.91 -11.22
N LEU A 120 -12.52 -7.57 -11.94
CA LEU A 120 -11.18 -7.51 -11.36
C LEU A 120 -11.06 -6.43 -10.28
N ARG A 121 -11.71 -5.28 -10.46
CA ARG A 121 -11.64 -4.18 -9.48
C ARG A 121 -12.34 -4.57 -8.20
N ASN A 122 -13.47 -5.25 -8.30
CA ASN A 122 -14.16 -5.78 -7.13
C ASN A 122 -13.33 -6.84 -6.41
N ALA A 123 -12.68 -7.77 -7.12
CA ALA A 123 -11.77 -8.72 -6.49
C ALA A 123 -10.64 -8.02 -5.69
N ILE A 124 -10.09 -6.92 -6.21
CA ILE A 124 -9.07 -6.11 -5.50
C ILE A 124 -9.65 -5.43 -4.25
N VAL A 125 -10.89 -4.91 -4.34
CA VAL A 125 -11.58 -4.29 -3.20
C VAL A 125 -11.87 -5.33 -2.12
N ASP A 126 -12.37 -6.51 -2.49
CA ASP A 126 -12.66 -7.60 -1.56
C ASP A 126 -11.39 -8.05 -0.82
N VAL A 127 -10.27 -8.20 -1.53
CA VAL A 127 -8.99 -8.55 -0.89
C VAL A 127 -8.53 -7.48 0.09
N LYS A 128 -8.72 -6.20 -0.26
CA LYS A 128 -8.41 -5.09 0.66
C LYS A 128 -9.23 -5.22 1.93
N GLU A 129 -10.55 -5.43 1.84
CA GLU A 129 -11.43 -5.56 3.00
C GLU A 129 -11.04 -6.74 3.88
N GLU A 130 -10.76 -7.90 3.29
CA GLU A 130 -10.29 -9.08 4.00
C GLU A 130 -8.96 -8.82 4.73
N LEU A 131 -8.00 -8.14 4.07
CA LEU A 131 -6.75 -7.73 4.72
C LEU A 131 -6.98 -6.75 5.87
N GLN A 132 -7.91 -5.79 5.75
CA GLN A 132 -8.22 -4.87 6.84
C GLN A 132 -8.68 -5.63 8.09
N LEU A 133 -9.53 -6.64 7.92
CA LEU A 133 -9.99 -7.50 9.01
C LEU A 133 -8.83 -8.30 9.62
N GLN A 134 -7.95 -8.88 8.79
CA GLN A 134 -6.79 -9.64 9.26
C GLN A 134 -5.79 -8.75 10.02
N ILE A 135 -5.49 -7.55 9.52
CA ILE A 135 -4.61 -6.58 10.19
C ILE A 135 -5.19 -6.17 11.54
N LYS A 136 -6.50 -5.92 11.61
CA LYS A 136 -7.17 -5.58 12.87
C LYS A 136 -7.04 -6.70 13.89
N LYS A 137 -7.36 -7.94 13.51
CA LYS A 137 -7.20 -9.13 14.38
C LYS A 137 -5.76 -9.32 14.83
N PHE A 138 -4.79 -9.10 13.93
CA PHE A 138 -3.37 -9.19 14.24
C PHE A 138 -2.95 -8.17 15.31
N LYS A 139 -3.41 -6.92 15.19
CA LYS A 139 -3.14 -5.86 16.17
C LYS A 139 -3.77 -6.12 17.53
N GLU A 140 -5.01 -6.60 17.55
CA GLU A 140 -5.71 -6.99 18.78
C GLU A 140 -4.92 -8.09 19.51
N LYS A 141 -4.54 -9.17 18.81
CA LYS A 141 -3.74 -10.26 19.39
C LYS A 141 -2.40 -9.81 19.96
N ARG A 142 -1.68 -8.89 19.30
CA ARG A 142 -0.42 -8.33 19.83
C ARG A 142 -0.64 -7.49 21.08
N THR A 143 -1.73 -6.74 21.12
CA THR A 143 -2.09 -5.89 22.26
C THR A 143 -2.47 -6.76 23.47
N ASP A 144 -3.26 -7.82 23.26
CA ASP A 144 -3.67 -8.72 24.33
C ASP A 144 -2.49 -9.54 24.87
N ALA A 145 -1.59 -10.01 24.01
CA ALA A 145 -0.35 -10.67 24.43
C ALA A 145 0.53 -9.75 25.28
N ALA A 146 0.57 -8.44 25.00
CA ALA A 146 1.30 -7.47 25.80
C ALA A 146 0.65 -7.15 27.16
N ARG A 147 -0.64 -7.49 27.33
CA ARG A 147 -1.41 -7.24 28.56
C ARG A 147 -1.38 -8.41 29.55
N GLN A 148 -0.99 -9.62 29.11
CA GLN A 148 -0.90 -10.77 30.00
C GLN A 148 0.28 -10.57 30.98
N PRO A 149 0.04 -10.55 32.31
CA PRO A 149 1.12 -10.52 33.29
C PRO A 149 1.95 -11.79 33.14
N LEU A 150 3.27 -11.66 33.21
CA LEU A 150 4.13 -12.83 33.41
C LEU A 150 3.73 -13.44 34.75
N GLU A 151 3.14 -14.64 34.74
CA GLU A 151 3.05 -15.44 35.97
C GLU A 151 4.49 -15.77 36.38
N ILE A 152 4.97 -15.11 37.44
CA ILE A 152 6.28 -15.32 38.06
C ILE A 152 6.11 -16.30 39.22
#